data_AF-A0A1W9WI19-F1
#
_entry.id   AF-A0A1W9WI19-F1
#
_cell.length_a   1.000
_cell.length_b   1.000
_cell.length_c   1.000
_cell.angle_alpha   90.00
_cell.angle_beta   90.00
_cell.angle_gamma   90.00
#
_symmetry.space_group_name_H-M   'P 1'
#
loop_
_entity.id
_entity.type
_entity.pdbx_description
1 polymer ?
#
loop_
_entity_poly.entity_id
_entity_poly.type
_entity_poly.pdbx_seq_one_letter_code
_entity_poly.pdbx_strand_id
1 'polypeptide(L)'
;MHKPGTPFSPETICGVLKKRNLISPNQEKMILARRREIEQKIAQSNRRKKSNPLLDGSFSDRISIIDVILFMNLKRADQPEKVLDEERIYQVMADEWKVPYQKI
;
A
#
# COMPACT_ATOMS: atom_id res chain seq x y z
N MET A 1 -12.77 -20.52 -2.80
CA MET A 1 -13.77 -19.46 -2.55
C MET A 1 -13.05 -18.14 -2.30
N HIS A 2 -12.98 -17.24 -3.28
CA HIS A 2 -12.51 -15.87 -3.06
C HIS A 2 -13.74 -14.99 -2.92
N LYS A 3 -13.96 -14.45 -1.71
CA LYS A 3 -14.99 -13.45 -1.45
C LYS A 3 -14.69 -12.22 -2.34
N PRO A 4 -15.68 -11.58 -2.95
CA PRO A 4 -15.50 -10.27 -3.57
C PRO A 4 -15.38 -9.23 -2.45
N GLY A 5 -14.29 -9.28 -1.69
CA GLY A 5 -13.82 -8.12 -0.95
C GLY A 5 -13.34 -7.11 -1.99
N THR A 6 -13.56 -5.82 -1.74
CA THR A 6 -13.15 -4.77 -2.67
C THR A 6 -11.70 -4.99 -3.13
N PRO A 7 -11.36 -4.84 -4.42
CA PRO A 7 -10.04 -5.19 -4.94
C PRO A 7 -8.90 -4.46 -4.19
N PHE A 8 -9.20 -3.27 -3.68
CA PHE A 8 -8.31 -2.42 -2.91
C PHE A 8 -8.41 -2.61 -1.39
N SER A 9 -9.03 -3.69 -0.91
CA SER A 9 -9.08 -4.00 0.52
C SER A 9 -7.66 -4.31 1.04
N PRO A 10 -7.30 -3.82 2.24
CA PRO A 10 -6.00 -4.09 2.87
C PRO A 10 -5.64 -5.58 2.93
N GLU A 11 -6.60 -6.43 3.30
CA GLU A 11 -6.42 -7.87 3.37
C GLU A 11 -6.17 -8.49 1.99
N THR A 12 -6.85 -7.98 0.96
CA THR A 12 -6.66 -8.45 -0.42
C THR A 12 -5.27 -8.07 -0.92
N ILE A 13 -4.88 -6.81 -0.71
CA ILE A 13 -3.57 -6.29 -1.12
C ILE A 13 -2.45 -7.04 -0.40
N CYS A 14 -2.51 -7.18 0.92
CA CYS A 14 -1.50 -7.92 1.67
C CYS A 14 -1.47 -9.40 1.25
N GLY A 15 -2.63 -9.99 0.99
CA GLY A 15 -2.75 -11.36 0.48
C GLY A 15 -2.03 -11.55 -0.86
N VAL A 16 -2.22 -10.63 -1.82
CA VAL A 16 -1.56 -10.66 -3.13
C VAL A 16 -0.04 -10.49 -2.99
N LEU A 17 0.41 -9.51 -2.19
CA LEU A 17 1.83 -9.28 -1.93
C LEU A 17 2.49 -10.51 -1.29
N LYS A 18 1.80 -11.19 -0.37
CA LYS A 18 2.27 -12.42 0.25
C LYS A 18 2.31 -13.59 -0.75
N LYS A 19 1.28 -13.76 -1.57
CA LYS A 19 1.26 -14.80 -2.63
C LYS A 19 2.44 -14.67 -3.59
N ARG A 20 2.86 -13.43 -3.87
CA ARG A 20 4.03 -13.11 -4.72
C ARG A 20 5.36 -13.07 -3.97
N ASN A 21 5.38 -13.46 -2.70
CA ASN A 21 6.56 -13.47 -1.84
C ASN A 21 7.24 -12.08 -1.71
N LEU A 22 6.49 -10.99 -1.89
CA LEU A 22 7.00 -9.62 -1.68
C LEU A 22 7.04 -9.27 -0.19
N ILE A 23 6.13 -9.83 0.60
CA ILE A 23 6.09 -9.70 2.05
C ILE A 23 5.97 -11.08 2.71
N SER A 24 6.56 -11.22 3.89
CA SER A 24 6.43 -12.41 4.73
C SER A 24 5.10 -12.42 5.51
N PRO A 25 4.63 -13.59 5.98
CA PRO A 25 3.44 -13.68 6.84
C PRO A 25 3.55 -12.84 8.13
N ASN A 26 4.77 -12.66 8.65
CA ASN A 26 5.01 -11.80 9.81
C ASN A 26 4.84 -10.32 9.46
N GLN A 27 5.31 -9.90 8.27
CA GLN A 27 5.12 -8.55 7.78
C GLN A 27 3.63 -8.24 7.54
N GLU A 28 2.87 -9.17 6.95
CA GLU A 28 1.40 -9.02 6.79
C GLU A 28 0.71 -8.73 8.12
N LYS A 29 0.97 -9.54 9.17
CA LYS A 29 0.40 -9.33 10.50
C LYS A 29 0.81 -7.98 11.09
N MET A 30 2.07 -7.60 10.93
CA MET A 30 2.59 -6.31 11.41
C MET A 30 1.93 -5.12 10.72
N ILE A 31 1.74 -5.18 9.40
CA ILE A 31 1.06 -4.15 8.61
C ILE A 31 -0.37 -3.97 9.13
N LEU A 32 -1.13 -5.07 9.25
CA LEU A 32 -2.52 -5.02 9.68
C LEU A 32 -2.66 -4.53 11.13
N ALA A 33 -1.77 -4.94 12.03
CA ALA A 33 -1.77 -4.52 13.43
C ALA A 33 -1.43 -3.03 13.61
N ARG A 34 -0.45 -2.51 12.85
CA ARG A 34 0.00 -1.11 12.96
C ARG A 34 -0.71 -0.15 12.01
N ARG A 35 -1.58 -0.66 11.14
CA ARG A 35 -2.27 0.10 10.10
C ARG A 35 -2.85 1.40 10.64
N ARG A 36 -3.67 1.32 11.69
CA ARG A 36 -4.38 2.48 12.25
C ARG A 36 -3.43 3.56 12.77
N GLU A 37 -2.33 3.16 13.41
CA GLU A 37 -1.32 4.10 13.90
C GLU A 37 -0.59 4.79 12.75
N ILE A 38 -0.27 4.03 11.70
CA ILE A 38 0.43 4.55 10.52
C ILE A 38 -0.49 5.48 9.71
N GLU A 39 -1.76 5.11 9.52
CA GLU A 39 -2.78 5.96 8.90
C GLU A 39 -2.86 7.32 9.62
N GLN A 40 -2.85 7.33 10.95
CA GLN A 40 -2.81 8.58 11.73
C GLN A 40 -1.53 9.39 11.51
N LYS A 41 -0.36 8.73 11.43
CA LYS A 41 0.92 9.41 11.18
C LYS A 41 0.99 10.03 9.78
N ILE A 42 0.46 9.32 8.77
CA ILE A 42 0.36 9.83 7.40
C ILE A 42 -0.61 11.02 7.37
N ALA A 43 -1.79 10.91 7.99
CA ALA A 43 -2.75 12.00 8.07
C ALA A 43 -2.16 13.26 8.72
N GLN A 44 -1.44 13.09 9.83
CA GLN A 44 -0.77 14.19 10.52
C GLN A 44 0.34 14.82 9.66
N SER A 45 1.11 14.00 8.95
CA SER A 45 2.16 14.48 8.04
C SER A 45 1.57 15.25 6.86
N ASN A 46 0.46 14.79 6.29
CA ASN A 46 -0.23 15.45 5.18
C ASN A 46 -0.85 16.79 5.61
N ARG A 47 -1.45 16.86 6.81
CA ARG A 47 -1.95 18.11 7.39
C ARG A 47 -0.86 19.16 7.58
N ARG A 48 0.35 18.75 7.96
CA ARG A 48 1.50 19.67 8.09
C ARG A 48 2.02 20.17 6.74
N LYS A 49 1.84 19.39 5.66
CA LYS A 49 2.26 19.74 4.30
C LYS A 49 1.21 20.58 3.54
N LYS A 50 -0.08 20.45 3.86
CA LYS A 50 -1.17 21.26 3.32
C LYS A 50 -1.18 22.67 3.95
N SER A 51 -0.24 23.52 3.55
CA SER A 51 -0.27 24.98 3.83
C SER A 51 -0.87 25.80 2.67
N ASN A 52 -1.32 25.16 1.59
CA ASN A 52 -1.97 25.85 0.45
C ASN A 52 -3.37 25.26 0.15
N PRO A 53 -4.47 25.92 0.56
CA PRO A 53 -5.84 25.39 0.46
C PRO A 53 -6.47 25.44 -0.94
N LEU A 54 -5.75 25.87 -1.97
CA LEU A 54 -6.34 26.21 -3.29
C LEU A 54 -6.40 25.05 -4.30
N LEU A 55 -5.95 23.84 -3.97
CA LEU A 55 -5.83 22.71 -4.92
C LEU A 55 -6.56 21.43 -4.47
N ASP A 56 -7.52 21.51 -3.54
CA ASP A 56 -8.07 20.31 -2.87
C ASP A 56 -9.26 19.69 -3.60
N GLY A 57 -8.98 19.16 -4.80
CA GLY A 57 -9.91 18.32 -5.55
C GLY A 57 -9.88 16.85 -5.10
N SER A 58 -10.67 16.51 -4.07
CA SER A 58 -11.37 15.24 -3.85
C SER A 58 -10.62 13.89 -3.71
N PHE A 59 -9.33 13.75 -4.07
CA PHE A 59 -8.63 12.44 -4.00
C PHE A 59 -7.46 12.35 -3.01
N SER A 60 -6.88 13.48 -2.57
CA SER A 60 -5.65 13.49 -1.76
C SER A 60 -5.83 13.10 -0.28
N ASP A 61 -7.07 12.99 0.21
CA ASP A 61 -7.33 12.75 1.65
C ASP A 61 -7.56 11.27 2.00
N ARG A 62 -7.68 10.38 1.01
CA ARG A 62 -7.87 8.95 1.26
C ARG A 62 -6.52 8.24 1.39
N ILE A 63 -6.13 7.95 2.62
CA ILE A 63 -4.96 7.12 2.92
C ILE A 63 -5.28 5.69 2.53
N SER A 64 -4.53 5.13 1.59
CA SER A 64 -4.65 3.74 1.17
C SER A 64 -3.70 2.85 1.98
N ILE A 65 -3.92 1.53 1.90
CA ILE A 65 -2.97 0.56 2.47
C ILE A 65 -1.60 0.61 1.77
N ILE A 66 -1.54 1.08 0.53
CA ILE A 66 -0.29 1.24 -0.21
C ILE A 66 0.55 2.33 0.48
N ASP A 67 -0.06 3.46 0.82
CA ASP A 67 0.60 4.54 1.58
C ASP A 67 1.15 4.03 2.92
N VAL A 68 0.38 3.19 3.61
CA VAL A 68 0.81 2.56 4.87
C VAL A 68 2.03 1.69 4.64
N ILE A 69 2.03 0.83 3.62
CA ILE A 69 3.16 -0.06 3.30
C ILE A 69 4.41 0.74 2.94
N LEU A 70 4.27 1.79 2.13
CA LEU A 70 5.37 2.67 1.74
C LEU A 70 5.94 3.40 2.95
N PHE A 71 5.08 3.91 3.84
CA PHE A 71 5.49 4.58 5.07
C PHE A 71 6.24 3.63 6.02
N MET A 72 5.90 2.34 6.01
CA MET A 72 6.61 1.33 6.79
C MET A 72 8.00 0.99 6.25
N ASN A 73 8.32 1.39 5.01
CA ASN A 73 9.63 1.19 4.40
C ASN A 73 10.12 -0.27 4.51
N LEU A 74 9.23 -1.22 4.19
CA LEU A 74 9.47 -2.64 4.40
C LEU A 74 10.52 -3.16 3.41
N LYS A 75 11.44 -3.99 3.90
CA LYS A 75 12.31 -4.79 3.03
C LYS A 75 11.47 -5.86 2.33
N ARG A 76 11.77 -6.09 1.05
CA ARG A 76 11.15 -7.15 0.25
C ARG A 76 11.57 -8.51 0.77
N ALA A 77 10.61 -9.42 0.88
CA ALA A 77 10.88 -10.80 1.31
C ALA A 77 11.65 -11.59 0.25
N ASP A 78 11.43 -11.31 -1.05
CA ASP A 78 12.16 -11.93 -2.15
C ASP A 78 13.58 -11.37 -2.33
N GLN A 79 13.76 -10.06 -2.08
CA GLN A 79 15.05 -9.36 -2.23
C GLN A 79 15.27 -8.41 -1.05
N PRO A 80 15.85 -8.88 0.08
CA PRO A 80 16.01 -8.07 1.30
C PRO A 80 16.87 -6.81 1.15
N GLU A 81 17.65 -6.72 0.08
CA GLU A 81 18.45 -5.54 -0.29
C GLU A 81 17.60 -4.40 -0.85
N LYS A 82 16.37 -4.70 -1.28
CA LYS A 82 15.43 -3.73 -1.85
C LYS A 82 14.26 -3.47 -0.89
N VAL A 83 13.84 -2.22 -0.87
CA VAL A 83 12.59 -1.80 -0.22
C VAL A 83 11.41 -2.17 -1.12
N LEU A 84 10.27 -2.46 -0.51
CA LEU A 84 9.01 -2.61 -1.21
C LEU A 84 8.50 -1.22 -1.62
N ASP A 85 8.75 -0.88 -2.87
CA ASP A 85 8.39 0.38 -3.50
C ASP A 85 6.99 0.35 -4.14
N GLU A 86 6.48 1.54 -4.44
CA GLU A 86 5.13 1.74 -4.97
C GLU A 86 4.97 1.14 -6.36
N GLU A 87 5.95 1.34 -7.23
CA GLU A 87 5.95 0.81 -8.58
C GLU A 87 5.87 -0.72 -8.55
N ARG A 88 6.63 -1.36 -7.67
CA ARG A 88 6.58 -2.82 -7.52
C ARG A 88 5.22 -3.31 -7.01
N ILE A 89 4.61 -2.60 -6.08
CA ILE A 89 3.26 -2.92 -5.58
C ILE A 89 2.25 -2.83 -6.74
N TYR A 90 2.26 -1.74 -7.51
CA TYR A 90 1.32 -1.56 -8.61
C TYR A 90 1.53 -2.56 -9.74
N GLN A 91 2.78 -2.88 -10.10
CA GLN A 91 3.07 -3.92 -11.09
C GLN A 91 2.47 -5.27 -10.67
N VAL A 92 2.62 -5.64 -9.40
CA VAL A 92 2.08 -6.91 -8.89
C VAL A 92 0.55 -6.90 -8.84
N MET A 93 -0.07 -5.79 -8.47
CA MET A 93 -1.52 -5.66 -8.53
C MET A 93 -2.05 -5.75 -9.96
N ALA A 94 -1.39 -5.10 -10.91
CA ALA A 94 -1.75 -5.13 -12.31
C ALA A 94 -1.70 -6.56 -12.88
N ASP A 95 -0.64 -7.30 -12.55
CA ASP A 95 -0.48 -8.71 -12.94
C ASP A 95 -1.58 -9.60 -12.31
N GLU A 96 -1.92 -9.39 -11.04
CA GLU A 96 -3.00 -10.14 -10.37
C GLU A 96 -4.39 -9.85 -10.99
N TRP A 97 -4.65 -8.60 -11.38
CA TRP A 97 -5.90 -8.19 -12.02
C TRP A 97 -5.91 -8.40 -13.54
N LYS A 98 -4.82 -8.89 -14.13
CA LYS A 98 -4.66 -9.08 -15.57
C LYS A 98 -4.90 -7.79 -16.37
N VAL A 99 -4.48 -6.66 -15.81
CA VAL A 99 -4.51 -5.35 -16.47
C VAL A 99 -3.09 -4.94 -16.84
N PRO A 100 -2.89 -4.28 -17.99
CA PRO A 100 -1.56 -3.79 -18.36
C PRO A 100 -1.12 -2.69 -17.40
N TYR A 101 0.09 -2.82 -16.86
CA TYR A 101 0.73 -1.73 -16.11
C TYR A 101 1.26 -0.68 -17.10
N GLN A 102 0.76 0.55 -17.03
CA GLN A 102 1.23 1.67 -17.83
C GLN A 102 1.70 2.79 -16.90
N LYS A 103 2.97 3.18 -17.03
CA LYS A 103 3.54 4.37 -16.37
C LYS A 103 3.21 5.58 -17.23
N ILE A 104 2.45 6.53 -16.66
CA ILE A 104 2.07 7.81 -17.29
C ILE A 104 2.93 8.94 -16.76
#